data_AF-S3B5H3-F1
#
_entry.id   AF-S3B5H3-F1
#
_cell.length_a   1.000
_cell.length_b   1.000
_cell.length_c   1.000
_cell.angle_alpha   90.00
_cell.angle_beta   90.00
_cell.angle_gamma   90.00
#
_symmetry.space_group_name_H-M   'P 1'
#
loop_
_entity.id
_entity.type
_entity.pdbx_description
1 polymer ?
#
loop_
_entity_poly.entity_id
_entity_poly.type
_entity_poly.pdbx_seq_one_letter_code
_entity_poly.pdbx_strand_id
1 'polypeptide(L)'
;MQQAQKIKTFLWYDDQAEEAANFYVSLFEGSRIVEVTRYSEAGPGEPGSVMTVVFELAGQQYVALNGGPQFTFTEAVSLQVDCDSQEEVDSLWEKLTADGGRPGPCGWLKDKYGLSWQIVPRRLFELLADSDKRRAEAVTRAMLGMGKLDVAQLEAAAGQ
;
A
#
# COMPACT_ATOMS: atom_id res chain seq x y z
N MET A 1 16.28 -22.14 -1.93
CA MET A 1 16.61 -20.81 -1.41
C MET A 1 15.89 -19.79 -2.27
N GLN A 2 15.06 -18.94 -1.69
CA GLN A 2 14.42 -17.86 -2.43
C GLN A 2 15.53 -16.92 -2.92
N GLN A 3 15.60 -16.69 -4.23
CA GLN A 3 16.67 -15.89 -4.82
C GLN A 3 16.55 -14.46 -4.29
N ALA A 4 17.67 -13.88 -3.83
CA ALA A 4 17.67 -12.52 -3.31
C ALA A 4 17.15 -11.54 -4.37
N GLN A 5 16.18 -10.71 -3.98
CA GLN A 5 15.54 -9.75 -4.89
C GLN A 5 16.58 -8.72 -5.38
N LYS A 6 16.89 -8.74 -6.69
CA LYS A 6 17.95 -7.90 -7.29
C LYS A 6 17.59 -6.41 -7.37
N ILE A 7 16.30 -6.10 -7.55
CA ILE A 7 15.78 -4.73 -7.65
C ILE A 7 14.76 -4.56 -6.52
N LYS A 8 14.95 -3.57 -5.67
CA LYS A 8 14.06 -3.29 -4.53
C LYS A 8 13.39 -1.94 -4.69
N THR A 9 12.12 -1.86 -4.31
CA THR A 9 11.45 -0.58 -4.12
C THR A 9 12.05 0.10 -2.89
N PHE A 10 12.43 1.36 -3.05
CA PHE A 10 13.11 2.14 -2.03
C PHE A 10 12.22 3.34 -1.65
N LEU A 11 11.84 3.41 -0.38
CA LEU A 11 10.83 4.31 0.15
C LEU A 11 11.49 5.34 1.06
N TRP A 12 11.25 6.62 0.80
CA TRP A 12 11.86 7.73 1.53
C TRP A 12 10.94 8.20 2.65
N TYR A 13 11.48 8.29 3.87
CA TYR A 13 10.80 8.81 5.05
C TYR A 13 11.66 9.91 5.68
N ASP A 14 11.03 10.75 6.48
CA ASP A 14 11.73 11.80 7.20
C ASP A 14 12.59 11.17 8.31
N ASP A 15 11.92 10.54 9.27
CA ASP A 15 12.52 9.82 10.40
C ASP A 15 11.72 8.57 10.83
N GLN A 16 10.61 8.26 10.16
CA GLN A 16 9.66 7.22 10.57
C GLN A 16 9.82 5.85 9.88
N ALA A 17 10.94 5.56 9.22
CA ALA A 17 11.11 4.34 8.41
C ALA A 17 10.87 3.04 9.20
N GLU A 18 11.38 2.93 10.43
CA GLU A 18 11.18 1.73 11.27
C GLU A 18 9.74 1.63 11.78
N GLU A 19 9.11 2.74 12.14
CA GLU A 19 7.71 2.76 12.56
C GLU A 19 6.80 2.31 11.40
N ALA A 20 7.00 2.89 10.21
CA ALA A 20 6.25 2.57 9.02
C ALA A 20 6.41 1.09 8.64
N ALA A 21 7.65 0.58 8.61
CA ALA A 21 7.92 -0.82 8.31
C ALA A 21 7.22 -1.78 9.29
N ASN A 22 7.27 -1.50 10.60
CA ASN A 22 6.59 -2.32 11.60
C ASN A 22 5.06 -2.26 11.45
N PHE A 23 4.52 -1.07 11.16
CA PHE A 23 3.10 -0.91 10.88
C PHE A 23 2.69 -1.76 9.67
N TYR A 24 3.38 -1.66 8.53
CA TYR A 24 3.04 -2.43 7.34
C TYR A 24 3.18 -3.94 7.53
N VAL A 25 4.22 -4.39 8.22
CA VAL A 25 4.40 -5.82 8.55
C VAL A 25 3.24 -6.36 9.39
N SER A 26 2.62 -5.53 10.24
CA SER A 26 1.45 -5.93 11.01
C SER A 26 0.16 -6.07 10.20
N LEU A 27 0.12 -5.53 8.98
CA LEU A 27 -1.08 -5.54 8.12
C LEU A 27 -1.25 -6.86 7.36
N PHE A 28 -0.17 -7.58 7.08
CA PHE A 28 -0.17 -8.71 6.15
C PHE A 28 0.49 -9.95 6.76
N GLU A 29 -0.15 -11.12 6.62
CA GLU A 29 0.46 -12.38 7.02
C GLU A 29 1.75 -12.69 6.23
N GLY A 30 2.65 -13.46 6.83
CA GLY A 30 3.94 -13.83 6.21
C GLY A 30 4.94 -12.66 6.06
N SER A 31 4.59 -11.48 6.54
CA SER A 31 5.43 -10.28 6.49
C SER A 31 6.39 -10.22 7.68
N ARG A 32 7.54 -9.55 7.49
CA ARG A 32 8.54 -9.41 8.56
C ARG A 32 9.52 -8.26 8.32
N ILE A 33 10.09 -7.76 9.39
CA ILE A 33 11.35 -6.99 9.32
C ILE A 33 12.48 -7.96 9.00
N VAL A 34 13.31 -7.60 8.03
CA VAL A 34 14.44 -8.41 7.56
C VAL A 34 15.75 -7.90 8.15
N GLU A 35 15.96 -6.59 8.12
CA GLU A 35 17.21 -5.97 8.56
C GLU A 35 16.97 -4.52 8.98
N VAL A 36 17.68 -4.06 10.01
CA VAL A 36 17.73 -2.65 10.43
C VAL A 36 19.17 -2.20 10.46
N THR A 37 19.52 -1.25 9.59
CA THR A 37 20.83 -0.62 9.53
C THR A 37 20.79 0.74 10.22
N ARG A 38 21.79 1.03 11.06
CA ARG A 38 21.89 2.29 11.82
C ARG A 38 22.98 3.18 11.26
N TYR A 39 22.82 4.49 11.45
CA TYR A 39 23.84 5.47 11.08
C TYR A 39 25.11 5.25 11.91
N SER A 40 26.26 5.41 11.24
CA SER A 40 27.58 5.50 11.87
C SER A 40 27.96 6.98 12.05
N GLU A 41 29.11 7.24 12.68
CA GLU A 41 29.68 8.60 12.81
C GLU A 41 29.97 9.27 11.46
N ALA A 42 30.10 8.51 10.37
CA ALA A 42 30.34 9.06 9.03
C ALA A 42 29.05 9.46 8.30
N GLY A 43 27.87 9.09 8.82
CA GLY A 43 26.59 9.36 8.19
C GLY A 43 26.07 10.77 8.47
N PRO A 44 25.10 11.25 7.67
CA PRO A 44 24.45 12.55 7.91
C PRO A 44 23.46 12.55 9.08
N GLY A 45 23.03 11.36 9.55
CA GLY A 45 22.11 11.21 10.68
C GLY A 45 22.83 11.01 12.03
N GLU A 46 22.05 11.01 13.12
CA GLU A 46 22.59 10.77 14.47
C GLU A 46 23.17 9.35 14.58
N PRO A 47 24.41 9.17 15.06
CA PRO A 47 25.00 7.84 15.23
C PRO A 47 24.13 6.93 16.10
N GLY A 48 23.86 5.71 15.63
CA GLY A 48 23.01 4.74 16.31
C GLY A 48 21.50 4.88 16.02
N SER A 49 21.06 5.98 15.42
CA SER A 49 19.68 6.10 14.91
C SER A 49 19.48 5.23 13.66
N VAL A 50 18.22 4.88 13.34
CA VAL A 50 17.90 4.07 12.17
C VAL A 50 18.19 4.84 10.88
N MET A 51 18.96 4.23 9.99
CA MET A 51 19.22 4.70 8.64
C MET A 51 18.26 4.03 7.67
N THR A 52 18.33 2.71 7.55
CA THR A 52 17.46 1.94 6.64
C THR A 52 16.83 0.74 7.32
N VAL A 53 15.63 0.39 6.86
CA VAL A 53 14.92 -0.83 7.26
C VAL A 53 14.58 -1.63 6.02
N VAL A 54 15.06 -2.86 5.94
CA VAL A 54 14.62 -3.85 4.95
C VAL A 54 13.47 -4.61 5.57
N PHE A 55 12.33 -4.65 4.89
CA PHE A 55 11.14 -5.39 5.33
C PHE A 55 10.51 -6.12 4.14
N GLU A 56 9.74 -7.15 4.46
CA GLU A 56 9.04 -7.99 3.49
C GLU A 56 7.54 -7.93 3.75
N LEU A 57 6.76 -7.62 2.72
CA LEU A 57 5.30 -7.67 2.74
C LEU A 57 4.84 -8.74 1.75
N ALA A 58 4.12 -9.76 2.24
CA ALA A 58 3.59 -10.85 1.42
C ALA A 58 4.60 -11.45 0.42
N GLY A 59 5.88 -11.58 0.84
CA GLY A 59 6.96 -12.13 0.02
C GLY A 59 7.71 -11.14 -0.87
N GLN A 60 7.35 -9.86 -0.90
CA GLN A 60 8.07 -8.81 -1.63
C GLN A 60 8.90 -7.93 -0.68
N GLN A 61 10.17 -7.72 -1.01
CA GLN A 61 11.06 -6.88 -0.19
C GLN A 61 11.06 -5.41 -0.61
N TYR A 62 11.08 -4.56 0.41
CA TYR A 62 11.18 -3.11 0.35
C TYR A 62 12.35 -2.63 1.20
N VAL A 63 12.84 -1.43 0.90
CA VAL A 63 13.80 -0.71 1.75
C VAL A 63 13.19 0.63 2.11
N ALA A 64 13.06 0.94 3.39
CA ALA A 64 12.71 2.27 3.88
C ALA A 64 13.98 2.99 4.34
N LEU A 65 14.10 4.28 4.07
CA LEU A 65 15.21 5.15 4.46
C LEU A 65 14.70 6.34 5.27
N ASN A 66 15.35 6.62 6.40
CA ASN A 66 15.26 7.90 7.09
C ASN A 66 16.22 8.90 6.43
N GLY A 67 15.70 9.66 5.47
CA GLY A 67 16.47 10.60 4.65
C GLY A 67 16.21 12.07 4.98
N GLY A 68 15.20 12.36 5.80
CA GLY A 68 14.76 13.72 6.14
C GLY A 68 13.65 14.27 5.21
N PRO A 69 13.18 15.50 5.46
CA PRO A 69 11.96 16.05 4.85
C PRO A 69 12.12 16.58 3.41
N GLN A 70 13.22 16.25 2.73
CA GLN A 70 13.54 16.81 1.42
C GLN A 70 12.64 16.26 0.30
N PHE A 71 12.14 15.03 0.44
CA PHE A 71 11.32 14.36 -0.56
C PHE A 71 10.06 13.78 0.07
N THR A 72 8.94 13.91 -0.63
CA THR A 72 7.63 13.43 -0.18
C THR A 72 7.01 12.49 -1.19
N PHE A 73 6.19 11.57 -0.70
CA PHE A 73 5.43 10.67 -1.57
C PHE A 73 4.36 11.41 -2.37
N THR A 74 4.24 10.99 -3.62
CA THR A 74 3.14 11.38 -4.52
C THR A 74 2.47 10.12 -5.05
N GLU A 75 1.29 10.28 -5.61
CA GLU A 75 0.47 9.23 -6.22
C GLU A 75 1.18 8.55 -7.42
N ALA A 76 2.31 9.11 -7.90
CA ALA A 76 3.12 8.52 -8.96
C ALA A 76 3.70 7.15 -8.60
N VAL A 77 3.84 6.84 -7.30
CA VAL A 77 4.17 5.51 -6.81
C VAL A 77 3.14 5.11 -5.77
N SER A 78 2.54 3.93 -5.93
CA SER A 78 1.59 3.36 -4.98
C SER A 78 1.81 1.86 -4.80
N LEU A 79 1.45 1.34 -3.63
CA LEU A 79 1.37 -0.09 -3.39
C LEU A 79 -0.08 -0.56 -3.59
N GLN A 80 -0.30 -1.43 -4.57
CA GLN A 80 -1.60 -2.04 -4.82
C GLN A 80 -1.69 -3.37 -4.08
N VAL A 81 -2.81 -3.57 -3.39
CA VAL A 81 -3.17 -4.82 -2.74
C VAL A 81 -4.37 -5.41 -3.46
N ASP A 82 -4.20 -6.64 -3.94
CA ASP A 82 -5.27 -7.42 -4.54
C ASP A 82 -5.98 -8.23 -3.45
N CYS A 83 -7.05 -7.66 -2.92
CA CYS A 83 -7.81 -8.25 -1.82
C CYS A 83 -8.71 -9.39 -2.29
N ASP A 84 -8.79 -10.44 -1.47
CA ASP A 84 -9.57 -11.65 -1.73
C ASP A 84 -11.02 -11.55 -1.22
N SER A 85 -11.30 -10.65 -0.27
CA SER A 85 -12.64 -10.46 0.29
C SER A 85 -12.95 -9.01 0.67
N GLN A 86 -14.24 -8.73 0.93
CA GLN A 86 -14.66 -7.40 1.41
C GLN A 86 -14.11 -7.11 2.81
N GLU A 87 -14.00 -8.13 3.67
CA GLU A 87 -13.46 -7.97 5.01
C GLU A 87 -11.99 -7.54 4.98
N GLU A 88 -11.21 -8.06 4.03
CA GLU A 88 -9.82 -7.64 3.83
C GLU A 88 -9.75 -6.18 3.34
N VAL A 89 -10.59 -5.82 2.35
CA VAL A 89 -10.71 -4.41 1.89
C VAL A 89 -11.02 -3.49 3.06
N ASP A 90 -12.01 -3.86 3.87
CA ASP A 90 -12.46 -3.05 5.01
C ASP A 90 -11.37 -2.90 6.06
N SER A 91 -10.71 -3.99 6.45
CA SER A 91 -9.67 -3.98 7.46
C SER A 91 -8.46 -3.15 7.06
N LEU A 92 -7.97 -3.32 5.82
CA LEU A 92 -6.82 -2.57 5.33
C LEU A 92 -7.16 -1.10 5.13
N TRP A 93 -8.35 -0.81 4.58
CA TRP A 93 -8.80 0.57 4.40
C TRP A 93 -8.89 1.32 5.72
N GLU A 94 -9.52 0.73 6.74
CA GLU A 94 -9.66 1.33 8.07
C GLU A 94 -8.28 1.62 8.68
N LYS A 95 -7.39 0.62 8.72
CA LYS A 95 -6.07 0.76 9.33
C LYS A 95 -5.20 1.79 8.60
N LEU A 96 -5.20 1.79 7.27
CA LEU A 96 -4.37 2.70 6.48
C LEU A 96 -4.92 4.13 6.44
N THR A 97 -6.23 4.34 6.64
CA THR A 97 -6.82 5.68 6.72
C THR A 97 -6.87 6.23 8.15
N ALA A 98 -6.53 5.43 9.17
CA ALA A 98 -6.43 5.88 10.56
C ALA A 98 -5.24 6.81 10.81
N ASP A 99 -5.27 7.51 11.95
CA ASP A 99 -4.16 8.27 12.53
C ASP A 99 -3.43 9.24 11.57
N GLY A 100 -4.20 9.93 10.71
CA GLY A 100 -3.66 10.90 9.75
C GLY A 100 -3.62 10.40 8.30
N GLY A 101 -4.00 9.13 8.07
CA GLY A 101 -4.30 8.64 6.74
C GLY A 101 -5.48 9.37 6.10
N ARG A 102 -5.54 9.33 4.76
CA ARG A 102 -6.53 10.07 3.96
C ARG A 102 -7.16 9.17 2.90
N PRO A 103 -8.49 9.00 2.90
CA PRO A 103 -9.17 8.27 1.84
C PRO A 103 -9.06 9.03 0.52
N GLY A 104 -8.96 8.28 -0.57
CA GLY A 104 -9.01 8.78 -1.94
C GLY A 104 -10.12 8.09 -2.75
N PRO A 105 -10.21 8.39 -4.04
CA PRO A 105 -11.22 7.79 -4.93
C PRO A 105 -10.81 6.39 -5.39
N CYS A 106 -11.79 5.57 -5.79
CA CYS A 106 -11.58 4.33 -6.55
C CYS A 106 -10.59 3.34 -5.90
N GLY A 107 -10.63 3.20 -4.57
CA GLY A 107 -9.71 2.32 -3.84
C GLY A 107 -8.37 2.95 -3.48
N TRP A 108 -8.10 4.20 -3.89
CA TRP A 108 -6.88 4.92 -3.51
C TRP A 108 -6.97 5.49 -2.10
N LEU A 109 -5.84 5.54 -1.41
CA LEU A 109 -5.68 6.28 -0.15
C LEU A 109 -4.21 6.72 0.01
N LYS A 110 -3.96 7.60 0.98
CA LYS A 110 -2.61 7.82 1.54
C LYS A 110 -2.60 7.39 2.99
N ASP A 111 -1.56 6.69 3.41
CA ASP A 111 -1.37 6.39 4.83
C ASP A 111 -0.88 7.63 5.62
N LYS A 112 -0.74 7.47 6.94
CA LYS A 112 -0.26 8.54 7.83
C LYS A 112 1.17 9.02 7.54
N TYR A 113 1.96 8.24 6.79
CA TYR A 113 3.31 8.62 6.34
C TYR A 113 3.30 9.25 4.94
N GLY A 114 2.12 9.33 4.30
CA GLY A 114 1.92 9.92 2.98
C GLY A 114 2.11 8.96 1.81
N LEU A 115 2.46 7.69 2.04
CA LEU A 115 2.61 6.70 0.97
C LEU A 115 1.24 6.38 0.37
N SER A 116 1.16 6.35 -0.96
CA SER A 116 -0.07 6.01 -1.66
C SER A 116 -0.29 4.49 -1.71
N TRP A 117 -1.54 4.09 -1.46
CA TRP A 117 -1.98 2.69 -1.54
C TRP A 117 -3.22 2.59 -2.42
N GLN A 118 -3.42 1.43 -3.04
CA GLN A 118 -4.64 1.05 -3.74
C GLN A 118 -5.15 -0.27 -3.14
N ILE A 119 -6.28 -0.23 -2.44
CA ILE A 119 -6.90 -1.41 -1.82
C ILE A 119 -8.02 -1.86 -2.75
N VAL A 120 -7.76 -2.91 -3.53
CA VAL A 120 -8.59 -3.29 -4.66
C VAL A 120 -9.03 -4.74 -4.54
N PRO A 121 -10.34 -5.04 -4.47
CA PRO A 121 -10.80 -6.42 -4.52
C PRO A 121 -10.52 -7.01 -5.91
N ARG A 122 -9.98 -8.24 -5.97
CA ARG A 122 -9.75 -8.95 -7.26
C ARG A 122 -11.00 -8.99 -8.14
N ARG A 123 -12.16 -9.08 -7.49
CA ARG A 123 -13.47 -9.07 -8.14
C ARG A 123 -13.70 -7.86 -9.04
N LEU A 124 -13.14 -6.68 -8.70
CA LEU A 124 -13.25 -5.51 -9.57
C LEU A 124 -12.61 -5.77 -10.95
N PHE A 125 -11.42 -6.37 -10.99
CA PHE A 125 -10.74 -6.64 -12.26
C PHE A 125 -11.51 -7.63 -13.14
N GLU A 126 -12.10 -8.65 -12.53
CA GLU A 126 -12.94 -9.61 -13.25
C GLU A 126 -14.16 -8.93 -13.87
N LEU A 127 -14.83 -8.05 -13.12
CA LEU A 127 -16.02 -7.34 -13.57
C LEU A 127 -15.70 -6.31 -14.66
N LEU A 128 -14.54 -5.63 -14.57
CA LEU A 128 -14.09 -4.69 -15.61
C LEU A 128 -13.62 -5.40 -16.89
N ALA A 129 -13.16 -6.65 -16.78
CA ALA A 129 -12.74 -7.47 -17.92
C ALA A 129 -13.90 -8.25 -18.58
N ASP A 130 -15.15 -8.04 -18.16
CA ASP A 130 -16.31 -8.72 -18.73
C ASP A 130 -16.43 -8.43 -20.24
N SER A 131 -16.70 -9.49 -21.02
CA SER A 131 -16.93 -9.39 -22.46
C SER A 131 -18.17 -8.56 -22.84
N ASP A 132 -19.18 -8.47 -21.97
CA ASP A 132 -20.29 -7.53 -22.15
C ASP A 132 -19.87 -6.14 -21.69
N LYS A 133 -19.58 -5.28 -22.68
CA LYS A 133 -19.16 -3.90 -22.46
C LYS A 133 -20.14 -3.09 -21.62
N ARG A 134 -21.45 -3.36 -21.69
CA ARG A 134 -22.44 -2.61 -20.89
C ARG A 134 -22.26 -2.88 -19.41
N ARG A 135 -21.95 -4.13 -19.03
CA ARG A 135 -21.67 -4.53 -17.65
C ARG A 135 -20.38 -3.88 -17.17
N ALA A 136 -19.30 -3.97 -17.96
CA ALA A 136 -18.02 -3.35 -17.62
C ALA A 136 -18.13 -1.81 -17.47
N GLU A 137 -18.89 -1.15 -18.34
CA GLU A 137 -19.16 0.28 -18.24
C GLU A 137 -20.00 0.65 -17.00
N ALA A 138 -20.99 -0.18 -16.64
CA ALA A 138 -21.79 0.02 -15.42
C ALA A 138 -20.93 -0.10 -14.15
N VAL A 139 -20.06 -1.12 -14.11
CA VAL A 139 -19.08 -1.32 -13.03
C VAL A 139 -18.12 -0.14 -12.96
N THR A 140 -17.61 0.33 -14.10
CA THR A 140 -16.73 1.51 -14.16
C THR A 140 -17.42 2.75 -13.57
N ARG A 141 -18.68 3.01 -13.94
CA ARG A 141 -19.45 4.13 -13.38
C ARG A 141 -19.66 4.01 -11.88
N ALA A 142 -19.96 2.81 -11.39
CA ALA A 142 -20.12 2.56 -9.96
C ALA A 142 -18.80 2.81 -9.21
N MET A 143 -17.68 2.25 -9.69
CA MET A 143 -16.35 2.42 -9.12
C MET A 143 -15.94 3.90 -9.04
N LEU A 144 -16.19 4.69 -10.08
CA LEU A 144 -15.87 6.12 -10.11
C LEU A 144 -16.63 6.94 -9.04
N GLY A 145 -17.75 6.43 -8.55
CA GLY A 145 -18.51 7.02 -7.44
C GLY A 145 -18.03 6.60 -6.04
N MET A 146 -17.05 5.69 -5.95
CA MET A 146 -16.59 5.11 -4.70
C MET A 146 -15.29 5.75 -4.20
N GLY A 147 -15.16 5.83 -2.88
CA GLY A 147 -13.86 5.96 -2.20
C GLY A 147 -13.30 4.56 -1.92
N LYS A 148 -13.71 3.99 -0.78
CA LYS A 148 -13.54 2.56 -0.49
C LYS A 148 -14.41 1.74 -1.43
N LEU A 149 -13.86 0.67 -1.99
CA LEU A 149 -14.58 -0.20 -2.91
C LEU A 149 -15.49 -1.18 -2.16
N ASP A 150 -16.70 -1.35 -2.69
CA ASP A 150 -17.72 -2.26 -2.16
C ASP A 150 -18.05 -3.31 -3.24
N VAL A 151 -17.67 -4.56 -2.98
CA VAL A 151 -17.82 -5.67 -3.92
C VAL A 151 -19.29 -5.90 -4.28
N ALA A 152 -20.20 -5.85 -3.30
CA ALA A 152 -21.61 -6.10 -3.55
C ALA A 152 -22.24 -5.02 -4.45
N GLN A 153 -21.86 -3.76 -4.28
CA GLN A 153 -22.30 -2.66 -5.14
C GLN A 153 -21.72 -2.76 -6.55
N LEU A 154 -20.46 -3.19 -6.69
CA LEU A 154 -19.84 -3.44 -8.00
C LEU A 154 -20.56 -4.58 -8.74
N GLU A 155 -20.87 -5.68 -8.05
CA GLU A 155 -21.61 -6.80 -8.62
C GLU A 155 -23.06 -6.43 -8.98
N ALA A 156 -23.72 -5.64 -8.13
CA ALA A 156 -25.05 -5.13 -8.41
C ALA A 156 -25.06 -4.23 -9.66
N ALA A 157 -24.04 -3.39 -9.84
CA ALA A 157 -23.89 -2.58 -11.05
C ALA A 157 -23.66 -3.43 -12.30
N ALA A 158 -22.90 -4.53 -12.18
CA ALA A 158 -22.71 -5.47 -13.28
C ALA A 158 -23.99 -6.26 -13.65
N GLY A 159 -24.99 -6.31 -12.76
CA GLY A 159 -26.27 -7.00 -12.99
C GLY A 159 -27.32 -6.16 -13.73
N GLN A 160 -27.05 -4.88 -13.98
CA GLN A 160 -27.94 -3.94 -14.68
C GLN A 160 -27.72 -3.99 -16.20
#